data_AF-A0AAV8ESP9-F1
#
_entry.id   AF-A0AAV8ESP9-F1
#
_cell.length_a   1.000
_cell.length_b   1.000
_cell.length_c   1.000
_cell.angle_alpha   90.00
_cell.angle_beta   90.00
_cell.angle_gamma   90.00
#
_symmetry.space_group_name_H-M   'P 1'
#
loop_
_entity.id
_entity.type
_entity.pdbx_description
1 polymer ?
#
loop_
_entity_poly.entity_id
_entity_poly.type
_entity_poly.pdbx_seq_one_letter_code
_entity_poly.pdbx_strand_id
1 'polypeptide(L)'
;MDNSAHQSQRSMSSLSAAVDHTASSSNLNSNTAVFVNHGLLLWNQTRQQWLANKKPQPPHPSSHHPKEPKLSWSATYESLLGTNKPFPQPIPLSEMVDFLVDVWEQEGMYD
;
A
#
# COMPACT_ATOMS: atom_id res chain seq x y z
N MET A 1 10.56 37.90 6.30
CA MET A 1 10.76 36.58 6.93
C MET A 1 9.40 36.05 7.32
N ASP A 2 8.71 35.66 6.27
CA ASP A 2 7.40 35.07 6.14
C ASP A 2 7.56 33.57 6.34
N ASN A 3 6.92 33.02 7.39
CA ASN A 3 6.88 31.58 7.61
C ASN A 3 5.42 31.19 7.82
N SER A 4 4.73 30.94 6.71
CA SER A 4 3.35 30.49 6.70
C SER A 4 3.33 29.00 7.04
N ALA A 5 2.93 28.68 8.26
CA ALA A 5 2.71 27.30 8.68
C ALA A 5 1.59 26.68 7.85
N HIS A 6 1.94 25.70 7.01
CA HIS A 6 0.97 24.91 6.25
C HIS A 6 0.13 24.06 7.21
N GLN A 7 -1.02 24.59 7.61
CA GLN A 7 -2.06 23.89 8.34
C GLN A 7 -2.65 22.82 7.41
N SER A 8 -2.22 21.56 7.55
CA SER A 8 -2.81 20.44 6.83
C SER A 8 -4.23 20.22 7.35
N GLN A 9 -5.23 20.78 6.66
CA GLN A 9 -6.62 20.42 6.84
C GLN A 9 -6.84 18.97 6.36
N ARG A 10 -6.66 18.00 7.25
CA ARG A 10 -7.24 16.67 7.07
C ARG A 10 -8.73 16.78 7.36
N SER A 11 -9.54 16.98 6.32
CA SER A 11 -10.98 16.79 6.39
C SER A 11 -11.27 15.32 6.66
N MET A 12 -11.48 14.97 7.92
CA MET A 12 -12.00 13.66 8.32
C MET A 12 -13.51 13.71 8.12
N SER A 13 -14.02 13.17 7.00
CA SER A 13 -15.46 12.95 6.85
C SER A 13 -15.91 11.94 7.91
N SER A 14 -16.69 12.40 8.88
CA SER A 14 -17.27 11.59 9.94
C SER A 14 -18.23 10.56 9.36
N LEU A 15 -17.96 9.27 9.58
CA LEU A 15 -18.90 8.19 9.31
C LEU A 15 -20.00 8.21 10.38
N SER A 16 -21.10 8.93 10.14
CA SER A 16 -22.32 8.79 10.93
C SER A 16 -23.07 7.54 10.44
N ALA A 17 -22.81 6.40 11.07
CA ALA A 17 -23.67 5.22 10.96
C ALA A 17 -24.97 5.51 11.74
N ALA A 18 -25.97 6.07 11.07
CA ALA A 18 -27.33 6.06 11.59
C ALA A 18 -27.87 4.63 11.48
N VAL A 19 -27.88 3.92 12.61
CA VAL A 19 -28.57 2.64 12.76
C VAL A 19 -30.02 2.96 13.11
N ASP A 20 -30.87 3.09 12.09
CA ASP A 20 -32.32 3.17 12.27
C ASP A 20 -32.92 1.76 12.21
N HIS A 21 -33.08 1.16 13.40
CA HIS A 21 -34.00 0.03 13.57
C HIS A 21 -35.42 0.58 13.69
N THR A 22 -36.21 0.53 12.62
CA THR A 22 -37.67 0.62 12.76
C THR A 22 -38.35 -0.25 11.72
N ALA A 23 -38.83 -1.40 12.17
CA ALA A 23 -39.77 -2.21 11.44
C ALA A 23 -41.15 -1.55 11.50
N SER A 24 -41.70 -1.12 10.36
CA SER A 24 -43.12 -1.27 10.00
C SER A 24 -43.42 -0.72 8.62
N SER A 25 -43.91 -1.65 7.78
CA SER A 25 -44.87 -1.55 6.68
C SER A 25 -45.14 -0.23 5.95
N SER A 26 -45.28 -0.41 4.63
CA SER A 26 -45.92 0.43 3.60
C SER A 26 -45.09 1.54 2.99
N ASN A 27 -44.39 1.21 1.90
CA ASN A 27 -44.73 1.75 0.59
C ASN A 27 -43.88 1.09 -0.52
N LEU A 28 -44.53 0.29 -1.37
CA LEU A 28 -43.95 -0.24 -2.59
C LEU A 28 -43.76 0.89 -3.60
N ASN A 29 -42.63 1.59 -3.53
CA ASN A 29 -42.22 2.54 -4.55
C ASN A 29 -41.05 1.90 -5.31
N SER A 30 -41.33 1.47 -6.53
CA SER A 30 -40.40 0.83 -7.44
C SER A 30 -39.17 1.69 -7.69
N ASN A 31 -38.11 1.44 -6.94
CA ASN A 31 -36.75 1.66 -7.38
C ASN A 31 -35.98 0.51 -6.76
N THR A 32 -35.73 -0.54 -7.54
CA THR A 32 -34.75 -1.55 -7.17
C THR A 32 -33.41 -0.84 -7.10
N ALA A 33 -33.08 -0.28 -5.93
CA ALA A 33 -31.78 0.30 -5.68
C ALA A 33 -30.78 -0.84 -5.86
N VAL A 34 -30.18 -0.90 -7.04
CA VAL A 34 -29.20 -1.93 -7.41
C VAL A 34 -28.14 -1.89 -6.33
N PHE A 35 -27.84 -3.05 -5.74
CA PHE A 35 -26.80 -3.14 -4.73
C PHE A 35 -25.48 -2.58 -5.29
N VAL A 36 -24.99 -1.50 -4.67
CA VAL A 36 -23.73 -0.88 -5.03
C VAL A 36 -22.65 -1.40 -4.10
N ASN A 37 -21.66 -2.12 -4.64
CA ASN A 37 -20.50 -2.56 -3.89
C ASN A 37 -19.50 -1.40 -3.72
N HIS A 38 -19.66 -0.64 -2.64
CA HIS A 38 -18.82 0.50 -2.31
C HIS A 38 -17.35 0.10 -2.08
N GLY A 39 -17.09 -1.11 -1.58
CA GLY A 39 -15.72 -1.63 -1.38
C GLY A 39 -14.99 -1.86 -2.71
N LEU A 40 -15.66 -2.45 -3.69
CA LEU A 40 -15.12 -2.66 -5.04
C LEU A 40 -14.82 -1.31 -5.73
N LEU A 41 -15.71 -0.33 -5.58
CA LEU A 41 -15.52 1.01 -6.12
C LEU A 41 -14.27 1.67 -5.51
N LEU A 42 -14.12 1.63 -4.19
CA LEU A 42 -12.97 2.19 -3.50
C LEU A 42 -11.66 1.49 -3.89
N TRP A 43 -11.67 0.15 -4.00
CA TRP A 43 -10.51 -0.61 -4.45
C TRP A 43 -10.09 -0.23 -5.87
N ASN A 44 -11.05 -0.13 -6.80
CA ASN A 44 -10.78 0.27 -8.18
C ASN A 44 -10.20 1.69 -8.24
N GLN A 45 -10.77 2.64 -7.50
CA GLN A 45 -10.26 4.02 -7.43
C GLN A 45 -8.82 4.04 -6.89
N THR A 46 -8.57 3.32 -5.79
CA THR A 46 -7.24 3.22 -5.19
C THR A 46 -6.25 2.65 -6.19
N ARG A 47 -6.57 1.51 -6.81
CA ARG A 47 -5.73 0.87 -7.85
C ARG A 47 -5.42 1.81 -9.01
N GLN A 48 -6.39 2.58 -9.49
CA GLN A 48 -6.16 3.55 -10.55
C GLN A 48 -5.18 4.64 -10.12
N GLN A 49 -5.25 5.12 -8.89
CA GLN A 49 -4.26 6.06 -8.33
C GLN A 49 -2.86 5.43 -8.29
N TRP A 50 -2.73 4.18 -7.84
CA TRP A 50 -1.45 3.45 -7.86
C TRP A 50 -0.86 3.32 -9.26
N LEU A 51 -1.68 3.14 -10.29
CA LEU A 51 -1.24 3.06 -11.69
C LEU A 51 -0.93 4.44 -12.28
N ALA A 52 -1.73 5.46 -11.97
CA ALA A 52 -1.53 6.83 -12.45
C ALA A 52 -0.27 7.48 -11.87
N ASN A 53 0.13 7.09 -10.66
CA ASN A 53 1.38 7.54 -10.03
C ASN A 53 2.62 6.81 -10.56
N LYS A 54 2.47 5.78 -11.39
CA LYS A 54 3.59 5.17 -12.13
C LYS A 54 3.86 5.98 -13.39
N LYS A 55 4.41 7.18 -13.23
CA LYS A 55 5.20 7.76 -14.32
C LYS A 55 6.36 6.78 -14.53
N PRO A 56 6.50 6.11 -15.68
CA PRO A 56 7.66 5.29 -15.92
C PRO A 56 8.86 6.24 -15.83
N GLN A 57 9.64 6.15 -14.74
CA GLN A 57 11.00 6.62 -14.84
C GLN A 57 11.59 5.84 -16.01
N PRO A 58 12.22 6.52 -16.98
CA PRO A 58 12.95 5.81 -18.01
C PRO A 58 13.84 4.78 -17.30
N PRO A 59 13.94 3.54 -17.81
CA PRO A 59 14.81 2.53 -17.22
C PRO A 59 16.18 3.17 -17.09
N HIS A 60 16.58 3.47 -15.84
CA HIS A 60 17.88 4.03 -15.58
C HIS A 60 18.87 2.97 -16.09
N PRO A 61 19.80 3.30 -17.01
CA PRO A 61 20.73 2.35 -17.64
C PRO A 61 21.80 1.86 -16.65
N SER A 62 21.41 1.49 -15.42
CA SER A 62 22.26 1.06 -14.32
C SER A 62 22.03 -0.34 -13.84
N SER A 63 21.27 -1.14 -14.59
CA SER A 63 21.14 -2.58 -14.33
C SER A 63 22.47 -3.35 -14.46
N HIS A 64 23.58 -2.69 -14.82
CA HIS A 64 24.89 -3.33 -15.03
C HIS A 64 26.07 -2.66 -14.33
N HIS A 65 25.85 -1.59 -13.56
CA HIS A 65 26.90 -1.09 -12.67
C HIS A 65 26.68 -1.73 -11.31
N PRO A 66 27.71 -2.21 -10.60
CA PRO A 66 27.58 -2.65 -9.22
C PRO A 66 27.22 -1.44 -8.36
N LYS A 67 25.93 -1.11 -8.31
CA LYS A 67 25.39 -0.20 -7.33
C LYS A 67 25.44 -0.96 -6.01
N GLU A 68 26.04 -0.34 -5.00
CA GLU A 68 26.17 -0.96 -3.69
C GLU A 68 24.80 -1.50 -3.23
N PRO A 69 24.76 -2.73 -2.69
CA PRO A 69 23.56 -3.28 -2.08
C PRO A 69 22.96 -2.26 -1.11
N LYS A 70 21.65 -2.01 -1.24
CA LYS A 70 20.90 -1.16 -0.33
C LYS A 70 20.60 -1.87 0.99
N LEU A 71 20.53 -3.20 0.95
CA LEU A 71 20.50 -4.08 2.09
C LEU A 71 21.92 -4.26 2.61
N SER A 72 22.09 -4.09 3.92
CA SER A 72 23.34 -4.43 4.57
C SER A 72 23.54 -5.94 4.51
N TRP A 73 24.76 -6.40 4.27
CA TRP A 73 25.15 -7.81 4.38
C TRP A 73 24.85 -8.41 5.78
N SER A 74 24.80 -7.56 6.81
CA SER A 74 24.46 -7.93 8.19
C SER A 74 22.96 -7.83 8.51
N ALA A 75 22.11 -7.68 7.50
CA ALA A 75 20.67 -7.60 7.71
C ALA A 75 20.13 -8.98 8.10
N THR A 76 19.27 -9.00 9.12
CA THR A 76 18.51 -10.20 9.52
C THR A 76 17.06 -10.07 9.07
N TYR A 77 16.36 -11.20 8.88
CA TYR A 77 14.94 -11.23 8.54
C TYR A 77 14.10 -10.35 9.49
N GLU A 78 14.29 -10.51 10.80
CA GLU A 78 13.60 -9.72 11.82
C GLU A 78 13.87 -8.21 11.71
N SER A 79 15.10 -7.81 11.41
CA SER A 79 15.46 -6.40 11.24
C SER A 79 14.83 -5.76 10.00
N LEU A 80 14.58 -6.53 8.93
CA LEU A 80 14.03 -6.00 7.67
C LEU A 80 12.52 -6.14 7.59
N LEU A 81 11.98 -7.26 8.06
CA LEU A 81 10.59 -7.67 7.86
C LEU A 81 9.81 -7.85 9.17
N GLY A 82 10.46 -7.70 10.33
CA GLY A 82 9.77 -7.71 11.63
C GLY A 82 8.86 -6.50 11.87
N THR A 83 8.89 -5.48 11.00
CA THR A 83 7.97 -4.34 11.06
C THR A 83 7.34 -4.05 9.70
N ASN A 84 6.10 -3.56 9.69
CA ASN A 84 5.40 -3.11 8.48
C ASN A 84 5.72 -1.66 8.10
N LYS A 85 6.80 -1.07 8.65
CA LYS A 85 7.18 0.31 8.32
C LYS A 85 7.82 0.34 6.92
N PRO A 86 7.56 1.37 6.10
CA PRO A 86 8.23 1.54 4.83
C PRO A 86 9.75 1.64 5.01
N PHE A 87 10.51 1.08 4.07
CA PHE A 87 11.96 1.24 4.06
C PHE A 87 12.36 2.70 3.85
N PRO A 88 13.48 3.16 4.46
CA PRO A 88 13.97 4.53 4.28
C PRO A 88 14.27 4.89 2.83
N GLN A 89 14.64 3.88 2.03
CA GLN A 89 14.89 3.99 0.60
C GLN A 89 14.25 2.82 -0.15
N PRO A 90 13.78 3.00 -1.40
CA PRO A 90 13.23 1.91 -2.20
C PRO A 90 14.28 0.83 -2.44
N ILE A 91 13.97 -0.42 -2.13
CA ILE A 91 14.84 -1.58 -2.36
C ILE A 91 14.45 -2.23 -3.70
N PRO A 92 15.39 -2.46 -4.64
CA PRO A 92 15.15 -3.26 -5.83
C PRO A 92 14.57 -4.62 -5.47
N LEU A 93 13.56 -5.07 -6.23
CA LEU A 93 12.91 -6.34 -5.94
C LEU A 93 13.89 -7.52 -6.00
N SER A 94 14.83 -7.53 -6.96
CA SER A 94 15.85 -8.58 -7.08
C SER A 94 16.65 -8.73 -5.78
N GLU A 95 17.08 -7.62 -5.19
CA GLU A 95 17.87 -7.62 -3.97
C GLU A 95 17.11 -8.20 -2.76
N MET A 96 15.81 -7.93 -2.65
CA MET A 96 14.98 -8.53 -1.61
C MET A 96 14.76 -10.02 -1.85
N VAL A 97 14.63 -10.45 -3.11
CA VAL A 97 14.51 -11.87 -3.46
C VAL A 97 15.80 -12.61 -3.12
N ASP A 98 16.95 -12.08 -3.53
CA ASP A 98 18.27 -12.67 -3.25
C ASP A 98 18.47 -12.83 -1.73
N PHE A 99 18.18 -11.79 -0.94
CA PHE A 99 18.24 -11.85 0.52
C PHE A 99 17.33 -12.93 1.12
N LEU A 100 16.09 -13.08 0.64
CA LEU A 100 15.16 -14.07 1.16
C LEU A 100 15.59 -15.50 0.85
N VAL A 101 16.14 -15.72 -0.34
CA VAL A 101 16.71 -17.02 -0.73
C VAL A 101 17.84 -17.38 0.23
N ASP A 102 18.78 -16.46 0.49
CA ASP A 102 19.89 -16.70 1.43
C ASP A 102 19.41 -17.07 2.84
N VAL A 103 18.35 -16.40 3.33
CA VAL A 103 17.76 -16.67 4.65
C VAL A 103 17.11 -18.06 4.68
N TRP A 104 16.34 -18.42 3.66
CA TRP A 104 15.66 -19.71 3.59
C TRP A 104 16.63 -20.89 3.46
N GLU A 105 17.72 -20.71 2.71
CA GLU A 105 18.80 -21.69 2.62
C GLU A 105 19.51 -21.88 3.97
N GLN A 106 19.80 -20.77 4.69
CA GLN A 106 20.41 -20.84 6.02
C GLN A 106 19.52 -21.52 7.08
N GLU A 107 18.20 -21.37 6.96
CA GLU A 107 17.24 -21.96 7.89
C GLU A 107 16.83 -23.41 7.52
N GLY A 108 17.33 -23.95 6.41
CA GLY A 108 17.06 -25.32 5.98
C GLY A 108 15.62 -25.54 5.51
N MET A 109 14.95 -24.51 4.98
CA MET A 109 13.56 -24.61 4.51
C MET A 109 13.37 -25.48 3.25
N TYR A 110 14.48 -25.92 2.64
CA TYR A 110 14.51 -26.73 1.43
C TYR A 110 14.93 -28.19 1.66
N ASP A 111 15.27 -28.58 2.90
CA ASP A 111 15.74 -29.92 3.26
C ASP A 111 14.63 -30.85 3.79
#